data_AF-A0A804N3H1-F1
#
_entry.id   AF-A0A804N3H1-F1
#
_cell.length_a   1.000
_cell.length_b   1.000
_cell.length_c   1.000
_cell.angle_alpha   90.00
_cell.angle_beta   90.00
_cell.angle_gamma   90.00
#
_symmetry.space_group_name_H-M   'P 1'
#
loop_
_entity.id
_entity.type
_entity.pdbx_description
1 polymer ?
#
loop_
_entity_poly.entity_id
_entity_poly.type
_entity_poly.pdbx_seq_one_letter_code
_entity_poly.pdbx_strand_id
1 'polypeptide(L)'
;MITLVTQAFYLLFTVTLSCLSFIGLPRQPSYTTGFGTALNIETLVAAAEQRDTPIETPPPEVQDKILFMINNISISNMEAKAKEFNEVIQEQYYTWFAQYMVMKRASIEPNFHDLYLKFFDKVNSKSMNKEILKATYENCKVLLRSDLIKSSSEERSLLKNLGSWLGKFTIGRNQALRAKEIDPKSLIVEAYEK
;
A
#
# COMPACT_ATOMS: atom_id res chain seq x y z
N MET A 1 -14.21 4.97 17.06
CA MET A 1 -13.18 5.54 16.17
C MET A 1 -11.78 5.49 16.80
N ILE A 2 -11.67 5.90 18.06
CA ILE A 2 -10.43 5.89 18.87
C ILE A 2 -9.64 4.58 18.74
N THR A 3 -10.26 3.41 18.93
CA THR A 3 -9.54 2.12 18.88
C THR A 3 -8.90 1.83 17.52
N LEU A 4 -9.45 2.36 16.43
CA LEU A 4 -9.00 2.09 15.06
C LEU A 4 -7.91 3.04 14.61
N VAL A 5 -8.05 4.33 14.93
CA VAL A 5 -6.99 5.31 14.74
C VAL A 5 -5.81 4.92 15.64
N THR A 6 -6.08 4.54 16.89
CA THR A 6 -5.06 4.00 17.79
C THR A 6 -4.46 2.72 17.25
N GLN A 7 -5.20 1.72 16.75
CA GLN A 7 -4.60 0.49 16.20
C GLN A 7 -3.81 0.73 14.91
N ALA A 8 -4.30 1.57 14.00
CA ALA A 8 -3.58 1.94 12.78
C ALA A 8 -2.28 2.70 13.11
N PHE A 9 -2.30 3.57 14.11
CA PHE A 9 -1.11 4.26 14.60
C PHE A 9 -0.22 3.42 15.53
N TYR A 10 -0.79 2.47 16.27
CA TYR A 10 -0.05 1.52 17.11
C TYR A 10 0.72 0.54 16.23
N LEU A 11 0.19 0.17 15.07
CA LEU A 11 0.92 -0.56 14.03
C LEU A 11 2.01 0.30 13.38
N LEU A 12 1.79 1.60 13.19
CA LEU A 12 2.84 2.53 12.75
C LEU A 12 3.97 2.68 13.79
N PHE A 13 3.66 2.56 15.09
CA PHE A 13 4.64 2.65 16.18
C PHE A 13 5.32 1.31 16.52
N THR A 14 4.64 0.16 16.47
CA THR A 14 5.26 -1.14 16.83
C THR A 14 6.36 -1.58 15.86
N VAL A 15 6.35 -1.08 14.61
CA VAL A 15 7.43 -1.29 13.65
C VAL A 15 8.73 -0.56 14.06
N THR A 16 8.66 0.44 14.95
CA THR A 16 9.87 1.12 15.47
C THR A 16 10.53 0.44 16.67
N LEU A 17 9.89 -0.56 17.30
CA LEU A 17 10.42 -1.21 18.51
C LEU A 17 10.87 -2.67 18.35
N SER A 18 10.66 -3.31 17.19
CA SER A 18 11.08 -4.70 16.96
C SER A 18 12.46 -4.86 16.31
N CYS A 19 13.21 -3.76 16.16
CA CYS A 19 14.63 -3.79 15.78
C CYS A 19 15.51 -3.93 17.03
N LEU A 20 15.42 -5.08 17.70
CA LEU A 20 16.36 -5.63 18.68
C LEU A 20 15.71 -6.92 19.22
N SER A 21 16.38 -8.05 18.99
CA SER A 21 16.22 -9.34 19.70
C SER A 21 15.67 -10.55 18.91
N PHE A 22 16.51 -11.60 18.93
CA PHE A 22 16.27 -13.03 18.77
C PHE A 22 16.13 -13.69 17.38
N ILE A 23 17.30 -14.13 16.92
CA ILE A 23 17.64 -15.48 16.40
C ILE A 23 16.57 -16.54 16.69
N GLY A 24 16.06 -17.17 15.63
CA GLY A 24 15.25 -18.39 15.71
C GLY A 24 14.53 -18.68 14.39
N LEU A 25 15.11 -19.54 13.54
CA LEU A 25 14.37 -20.14 12.42
C LEU A 25 13.22 -20.99 12.97
N PRO A 26 12.02 -20.90 12.38
CA PRO A 26 11.44 -22.11 11.81
C PRO A 26 10.73 -21.90 10.46
N ARG A 27 11.10 -22.78 9.52
CA ARG A 27 10.27 -23.56 8.59
C ARG A 27 8.92 -22.93 8.14
N GLN A 28 8.83 -22.64 6.84
CA GLN A 28 7.60 -22.18 6.16
C GLN A 28 6.39 -23.11 6.45
N PRO A 29 5.23 -22.56 6.83
CA PRO A 29 3.97 -23.26 6.73
C PRO A 29 3.39 -23.06 5.33
N SER A 30 3.10 -24.16 4.65
CA SER A 30 2.25 -24.20 3.47
C SER A 30 0.85 -23.73 3.86
N TYR A 31 0.41 -22.57 3.36
CA TYR A 31 -0.98 -22.14 3.51
C TYR A 31 -1.71 -22.34 2.18
N THR A 32 -2.53 -23.38 2.18
CA THR A 32 -3.73 -23.49 1.36
C THR A 32 -4.60 -22.25 1.59
N THR A 33 -4.76 -21.42 0.57
CA THR A 33 -5.58 -20.21 0.62
C THR A 33 -7.06 -20.61 0.80
N GLY A 34 -7.53 -20.53 2.04
CA GLY A 34 -8.94 -20.54 2.38
C GLY A 34 -9.63 -19.29 1.84
N PHE A 35 -10.79 -19.51 1.26
CA PHE A 35 -11.70 -18.55 0.63
C PHE A 35 -12.08 -17.42 1.61
N GLY A 36 -11.37 -16.28 1.54
CA GLY A 36 -11.77 -15.03 2.19
C GLY A 36 -12.56 -14.19 1.20
N THR A 37 -13.70 -13.65 1.61
CA THR A 37 -14.49 -12.69 0.81
C THR A 37 -13.57 -11.57 0.31
N ALA A 38 -13.53 -11.35 -1.00
CA ALA A 38 -12.76 -10.27 -1.58
C ALA A 38 -13.14 -8.93 -0.91
N LEU A 39 -12.17 -8.21 -0.36
CA LEU A 39 -12.43 -6.91 0.26
C LEU A 39 -12.99 -5.95 -0.80
N ASN A 40 -14.12 -5.31 -0.50
CA ASN A 40 -14.72 -4.31 -1.38
C ASN A 40 -13.88 -3.02 -1.35
N ILE A 41 -13.42 -2.59 -2.53
CA ILE A 41 -12.60 -1.38 -2.73
C ILE A 41 -13.33 -0.25 -3.47
N GLU A 42 -14.66 -0.31 -3.57
CA GLU A 42 -15.50 0.66 -4.28
C GLU A 42 -15.25 2.09 -3.82
N THR A 43 -15.12 2.35 -2.52
CA THR A 43 -14.83 3.68 -1.97
C THR A 43 -13.53 4.26 -2.54
N LEU A 44 -12.49 3.44 -2.72
CA LEU A 44 -11.23 3.87 -3.31
C LEU A 44 -11.39 4.14 -4.82
N VAL A 45 -12.14 3.28 -5.53
CA VAL A 45 -12.37 3.40 -6.97
C VAL A 45 -13.20 4.64 -7.28
N ALA A 46 -14.32 4.83 -6.59
CA ALA A 46 -15.19 6.00 -6.75
C ALA A 46 -14.42 7.31 -6.47
N ALA A 47 -13.59 7.34 -5.44
CA ALA A 47 -12.76 8.51 -5.15
C ALA A 47 -11.67 8.75 -6.20
N ALA A 48 -11.17 7.70 -6.85
CA ALA A 48 -10.19 7.83 -7.92
C ALA A 48 -10.81 8.38 -9.22
N GLU A 49 -12.05 7.99 -9.53
CA GLU A 49 -12.81 8.48 -10.69
C GLU A 49 -13.20 9.95 -10.57
N GLN A 50 -13.36 10.46 -9.34
CA GLN A 50 -13.67 11.87 -9.06
C GLN A 50 -12.46 12.81 -9.13
N ARG A 51 -11.25 12.31 -9.40
CA ARG A 51 -10.05 13.16 -9.46
C ARG A 51 -10.04 13.98 -10.75
N ASP A 52 -9.88 15.29 -10.62
CA ASP A 52 -9.83 16.23 -11.75
C ASP A 52 -8.63 16.03 -12.68
N THR A 53 -7.55 15.40 -12.21
CA THR A 53 -6.33 15.19 -13.00
C THR A 53 -6.40 13.91 -13.80
N PRO A 54 -6.41 13.96 -15.15
CA PRO A 54 -6.36 12.76 -15.98
C PRO A 54 -5.08 11.97 -15.69
N ILE A 55 -5.24 10.65 -15.53
CA ILE A 55 -4.12 9.73 -15.39
C ILE A 55 -3.83 9.11 -16.74
N GLU A 56 -2.61 9.29 -17.25
CA GLU A 56 -2.18 8.62 -18.46
C GLU A 56 -2.16 7.10 -18.26
N THR A 57 -2.93 6.40 -19.08
CA THR A 57 -3.13 4.97 -19.00
C THR A 57 -2.27 4.27 -20.06
N PRO A 58 -1.47 3.26 -19.71
CA PRO A 58 -0.67 2.52 -20.69
C PRO A 58 -1.54 1.82 -21.73
N PRO A 59 -1.00 1.46 -22.90
CA PRO A 59 -1.65 0.53 -23.83
C PRO A 59 -2.01 -0.79 -23.14
N PRO A 60 -3.12 -1.47 -23.51
CA PRO A 60 -3.55 -2.72 -22.89
C PRO A 60 -2.45 -3.79 -22.81
N GLU A 61 -1.60 -3.90 -23.82
CA GLU A 61 -0.50 -4.87 -23.87
C GLU A 61 0.55 -4.59 -22.79
N VAL A 62 0.81 -3.31 -22.51
CA VAL A 62 1.71 -2.87 -21.45
C VAL A 62 1.09 -3.13 -20.08
N GLN A 63 -0.22 -2.87 -19.93
CA GLN A 63 -0.96 -3.17 -18.70
C GLN A 63 -0.89 -4.68 -18.42
N ASP A 64 -1.29 -5.53 -19.36
CA ASP A 64 -1.30 -6.99 -19.19
C ASP A 64 0.08 -7.53 -18.83
N LYS A 65 1.14 -7.03 -19.47
CA LYS A 65 2.51 -7.41 -19.14
C LYS A 65 2.89 -7.03 -17.70
N ILE A 66 2.55 -5.81 -17.27
CA ILE A 66 2.80 -5.36 -15.90
C ILE A 66 1.99 -6.18 -14.89
N LEU A 67 0.70 -6.36 -15.12
CA LEU A 67 -0.18 -7.14 -14.25
C LEU A 67 0.32 -8.59 -14.11
N PHE A 68 0.74 -9.19 -15.22
CA PHE A 68 1.34 -10.53 -15.22
C PHE A 68 2.64 -10.57 -14.41
N MET A 69 3.51 -9.56 -14.54
CA MET A 69 4.74 -9.46 -13.74
C MET A 69 4.43 -9.37 -12.24
N ILE A 70 3.52 -8.48 -11.82
CA ILE A 70 3.18 -8.29 -10.40
C ILE A 70 2.46 -9.51 -9.82
N ASN A 71 1.72 -10.27 -10.62
CA ASN A 71 1.09 -11.54 -10.20
C ASN A 71 2.11 -12.67 -9.99
N ASN A 72 3.19 -12.71 -10.77
CA ASN A 72 4.13 -13.84 -10.79
C ASN A 72 5.49 -13.51 -10.15
N ILE A 73 5.60 -12.37 -9.49
CA ILE A 73 6.84 -11.99 -8.82
C ILE A 73 7.09 -12.85 -7.59
N SER A 74 8.35 -13.25 -7.41
CA SER A 74 8.84 -14.00 -6.26
C SER A 74 10.25 -13.55 -5.90
N ILE A 75 10.77 -13.94 -4.74
CA ILE A 75 12.13 -13.60 -4.32
C ILE A 75 13.18 -14.13 -5.33
N SER A 76 12.94 -15.29 -5.96
CA SER A 76 13.90 -15.91 -6.87
C SER A 76 13.96 -15.26 -8.25
N ASN A 77 12.88 -14.63 -8.72
CA ASN A 77 12.83 -14.00 -10.05
C ASN A 77 12.81 -12.46 -10.00
N MET A 78 12.81 -11.88 -8.80
CA MET A 78 12.60 -10.45 -8.56
C MET A 78 13.52 -9.55 -9.38
N GLU A 79 14.81 -9.89 -9.46
CA GLU A 79 15.79 -9.07 -10.17
C GLU A 79 15.57 -9.07 -11.69
N ALA A 80 15.24 -10.22 -12.26
CA ALA A 80 14.88 -10.32 -13.67
C ALA A 80 13.57 -9.55 -13.96
N LYS A 81 12.56 -9.71 -13.10
CA LYS A 81 11.28 -8.99 -13.23
C LYS A 81 11.41 -7.48 -13.07
N ALA A 82 12.31 -7.00 -12.22
CA ALA A 82 12.57 -5.56 -12.07
C ALA A 82 13.22 -4.95 -13.32
N LYS A 83 14.14 -5.69 -13.97
CA LYS A 83 14.74 -5.28 -15.25
C LYS A 83 13.69 -5.24 -16.36
N GLU A 84 12.92 -6.33 -16.52
CA GLU A 84 11.82 -6.40 -17.49
C GLU A 84 10.78 -5.29 -17.26
N PHE A 85 10.46 -4.99 -16.00
CA PHE A 85 9.54 -3.92 -15.65
C PHE A 85 10.07 -2.56 -16.12
N ASN A 86 11.34 -2.23 -15.83
CA ASN A 86 11.98 -0.98 -16.24
C ASN A 86 12.08 -0.79 -17.76
N GLU A 87 12.11 -1.88 -18.54
CA GLU A 87 12.08 -1.82 -20.01
C GLU A 87 10.67 -1.53 -20.57
N VAL A 88 9.63 -1.82 -19.79
CA VAL A 88 8.23 -1.79 -20.23
C VAL A 88 7.50 -0.53 -19.74
N ILE A 89 7.71 -0.16 -18.48
CA ILE A 89 7.05 1.02 -17.90
C ILE A 89 7.75 2.30 -18.38
N GLN A 90 6.95 3.28 -18.81
CA GLN A 90 7.44 4.62 -19.10
C GLN A 90 7.05 5.57 -17.96
N GLU A 91 7.82 6.64 -17.75
CA GLU A 91 7.64 7.54 -16.60
C GLU A 91 6.24 8.19 -16.56
N GLN A 92 5.64 8.48 -17.72
CA GLN A 92 4.27 9.02 -17.78
C GLN A 92 3.21 8.10 -17.16
N TYR A 93 3.49 6.80 -17.07
CA TYR A 93 2.57 5.80 -16.52
C TYR A 93 2.79 5.48 -15.03
N TYR A 94 3.73 6.17 -14.37
CA TYR A 94 4.00 5.91 -12.95
C TYR A 94 2.80 6.20 -12.06
N THR A 95 2.02 7.23 -12.37
CA THR A 95 0.79 7.56 -11.63
C THR A 95 -0.25 6.43 -11.74
N TRP A 96 -0.45 5.87 -12.93
CA TRP A 96 -1.34 4.73 -13.16
C TRP A 96 -0.88 3.51 -12.36
N PHE A 97 0.41 3.19 -12.46
CA PHE A 97 0.99 2.05 -11.75
C PHE A 97 0.88 2.20 -10.23
N ALA A 98 1.12 3.41 -9.71
CA ALA A 98 0.97 3.72 -8.30
C ALA A 98 -0.46 3.51 -7.80
N GLN A 99 -1.47 3.99 -8.55
CA GLN A 99 -2.88 3.76 -8.19
C GLN A 99 -3.23 2.27 -8.21
N TYR A 100 -2.81 1.54 -9.25
CA TYR A 100 -2.99 0.09 -9.33
C TYR A 100 -2.37 -0.62 -8.11
N MET A 101 -1.09 -0.38 -7.82
CA MET A 101 -0.40 -1.03 -6.71
C MET A 101 -1.03 -0.72 -5.35
N VAL A 102 -1.42 0.54 -5.10
CA VAL A 102 -2.00 0.92 -3.82
C VAL A 102 -3.42 0.39 -3.66
N MET A 103 -4.27 0.57 -4.67
CA MET A 103 -5.71 0.29 -4.58
C MET A 103 -6.06 -1.18 -4.81
N LYS A 104 -5.32 -1.88 -5.69
CA LYS A 104 -5.63 -3.25 -6.11
C LYS A 104 -4.68 -4.30 -5.51
N ARG A 105 -3.58 -3.90 -4.87
CA ARG A 105 -2.61 -4.82 -4.25
C ARG A 105 -2.42 -4.50 -2.77
N ALA A 106 -1.77 -3.39 -2.44
CA ALA A 106 -1.41 -3.05 -1.06
C ALA A 106 -2.62 -2.97 -0.11
N SER A 107 -3.78 -2.51 -0.59
CA SER A 107 -5.01 -2.43 0.20
C SER A 107 -5.61 -3.80 0.57
N ILE A 108 -5.38 -4.85 -0.22
CA ILE A 108 -6.05 -6.16 -0.09
C ILE A 108 -5.11 -7.34 0.13
N GLU A 109 -3.82 -7.19 -0.15
CA GLU A 109 -2.79 -8.24 -0.09
C GLU A 109 -1.70 -7.90 0.95
N PRO A 110 -2.03 -7.73 2.26
CA PRO A 110 -1.07 -7.32 3.28
C PRO A 110 0.12 -8.29 3.44
N ASN A 111 -0.09 -9.57 3.15
CA ASN A 111 0.94 -10.60 3.22
C ASN A 111 2.06 -10.41 2.17
N PHE A 112 1.80 -9.66 1.10
CA PHE A 112 2.76 -9.42 0.02
C PHE A 112 3.46 -8.05 0.12
N HIS A 113 3.19 -7.25 1.17
CA HIS A 113 3.80 -5.92 1.34
C HIS A 113 5.33 -5.96 1.28
N ASP A 114 5.97 -6.86 2.02
CA ASP A 114 7.44 -6.94 2.04
C ASP A 114 8.01 -7.41 0.69
N LEU A 115 7.26 -8.20 -0.07
CA LEU A 115 7.64 -8.63 -1.42
C LEU A 115 7.60 -7.44 -2.39
N TYR A 116 6.51 -6.65 -2.38
CA TYR A 116 6.38 -5.47 -3.24
C TYR A 116 7.41 -4.38 -2.90
N LEU A 117 7.68 -4.17 -1.62
CA LEU A 117 8.71 -3.23 -1.17
C LEU A 117 10.10 -3.64 -1.68
N LYS A 118 10.48 -4.91 -1.54
CA LYS A 118 11.74 -5.42 -2.10
C LYS A 118 11.79 -5.29 -3.62
N PHE A 119 10.67 -5.51 -4.31
CA PHE A 119 10.59 -5.29 -5.74
C PHE A 119 10.86 -3.84 -6.12
N PHE A 120 10.27 -2.87 -5.40
CA PHE A 120 10.52 -1.45 -5.64
C PHE A 120 11.97 -1.04 -5.36
N ASP A 121 12.65 -1.68 -4.40
CA ASP A 121 14.07 -1.49 -4.18
C ASP A 121 14.90 -1.97 -5.38
N LYS A 122 14.47 -3.06 -6.05
CA LYS A 122 15.10 -3.56 -7.28
C LYS A 122 14.78 -2.72 -8.51
N VAL A 123 13.56 -2.19 -8.61
CA VAL A 123 13.20 -1.23 -9.68
C VAL A 123 14.01 0.06 -9.55
N ASN A 124 14.29 0.49 -8.32
CA ASN A 124 15.19 1.60 -7.99
C ASN A 124 14.82 2.95 -8.65
N SER A 125 13.52 3.24 -8.77
CA SER A 125 13.02 4.50 -9.33
C SER A 125 12.48 5.42 -8.22
N LYS A 126 13.16 6.56 -8.01
CA LYS A 126 12.74 7.56 -7.02
C LYS A 126 11.43 8.25 -7.41
N SER A 127 11.23 8.55 -8.70
CA SER A 127 9.98 9.17 -9.18
C SER A 127 8.80 8.21 -9.02
N MET A 128 8.97 6.93 -9.35
CA MET A 128 7.93 5.92 -9.11
C MET A 128 7.59 5.77 -7.62
N ASN A 129 8.60 5.71 -6.75
CA ASN A 129 8.37 5.63 -5.30
C ASN A 129 7.62 6.85 -4.75
N LYS A 130 7.86 8.04 -5.32
CA LYS A 130 7.12 9.26 -4.96
C LYS A 130 5.64 9.16 -5.35
N GLU A 131 5.33 8.64 -6.54
CA GLU A 131 3.94 8.45 -6.97
C GLU A 131 3.22 7.37 -6.13
N ILE A 132 3.89 6.26 -5.79
CA ILE A 132 3.33 5.23 -4.91
C ILE A 132 3.02 5.80 -3.52
N LEU A 133 3.93 6.60 -2.96
CA LEU A 133 3.72 7.22 -1.66
C LEU A 133 2.58 8.26 -1.70
N LYS A 134 2.50 9.05 -2.77
CA LYS A 134 1.40 10.00 -3.00
C LYS A 134 0.05 9.28 -3.06
N ALA A 135 -0.06 8.25 -3.90
CA ALA A 135 -1.27 7.44 -4.03
C ALA A 135 -1.66 6.78 -2.68
N THR A 136 -0.67 6.34 -1.89
CA THR A 136 -0.91 5.78 -0.55
C THR A 136 -1.56 6.82 0.38
N TYR A 137 -0.99 8.02 0.47
CA TYR A 137 -1.55 9.10 1.30
C TYR A 137 -2.97 9.48 0.85
N GLU A 138 -3.19 9.62 -0.46
CA GLU A 138 -4.50 9.96 -1.01
C GLU A 138 -5.56 8.90 -0.66
N ASN A 139 -5.26 7.61 -0.84
CA ASN A 139 -6.20 6.54 -0.53
C ASN A 139 -6.46 6.42 0.98
N CYS A 140 -5.45 6.62 1.83
CA CYS A 140 -5.67 6.74 3.28
C CYS A 140 -6.61 7.89 3.64
N LYS A 141 -6.44 9.08 3.02
CA LYS A 141 -7.30 10.24 3.23
C LYS A 141 -8.75 9.96 2.81
N VAL A 142 -8.95 9.25 1.70
CA VAL A 142 -10.29 8.82 1.23
C VAL A 142 -10.98 7.98 2.29
N LEU A 143 -10.31 6.92 2.80
CA LEU A 143 -10.90 6.04 3.81
C LEU A 143 -11.14 6.75 5.14
N LEU A 144 -10.22 7.62 5.58
CA LEU A 144 -10.38 8.40 6.82
C LEU A 144 -11.56 9.37 6.76
N ARG A 145 -11.95 9.83 5.57
CA ARG A 145 -13.08 10.75 5.34
C ARG A 145 -14.38 10.04 4.98
N SER A 146 -14.34 8.74 4.71
CA SER A 146 -15.53 7.95 4.38
C SER A 146 -16.45 7.82 5.59
N ASP A 147 -17.75 8.01 5.39
CA ASP A 147 -18.75 7.78 6.44
C ASP A 147 -18.85 6.28 6.81
N LEU A 148 -18.52 5.40 5.87
CA LEU A 148 -18.54 3.95 6.04
C LEU A 148 -17.43 3.44 6.97
N ILE A 149 -16.36 4.22 7.22
CA ILE A 149 -15.24 3.80 8.08
C ILE A 149 -15.69 3.48 9.53
N LYS A 150 -16.85 4.01 9.94
CA LYS A 150 -17.44 3.80 11.27
C LYS A 150 -18.22 2.48 11.36
N SER A 151 -18.82 2.02 10.25
CA SER A 151 -19.75 0.88 10.22
C SER A 151 -19.19 -0.34 9.48
N SER A 152 -18.43 -0.16 8.40
CA SER A 152 -17.86 -1.24 7.59
C SER A 152 -16.61 -1.82 8.23
N SER A 153 -16.55 -3.15 8.37
CA SER A 153 -15.34 -3.86 8.79
C SER A 153 -14.33 -3.95 7.64
N GLU A 154 -14.81 -3.97 6.39
CA GLU A 154 -14.02 -3.99 5.17
C GLU A 154 -13.22 -2.69 5.01
N GLU A 155 -13.86 -1.52 5.12
CA GLU A 155 -13.16 -0.23 5.03
C GLU A 155 -12.10 -0.07 6.11
N ARG A 156 -12.40 -0.52 7.33
CA ARG A 156 -11.43 -0.52 8.44
C ARG A 156 -10.25 -1.44 8.15
N SER A 157 -10.50 -2.57 7.48
CA SER A 157 -9.45 -3.49 7.05
C SER A 157 -8.58 -2.89 5.95
N LEU A 158 -9.19 -2.21 4.96
CA LEU A 158 -8.45 -1.47 3.93
C LEU A 158 -7.56 -0.40 4.55
N LEU A 159 -8.09 0.41 5.47
CA LEU A 159 -7.32 1.49 6.11
C LEU A 159 -6.16 0.92 6.94
N LYS A 160 -6.39 -0.18 7.66
CA LYS A 160 -5.34 -0.88 8.40
C LYS A 160 -4.24 -1.40 7.47
N ASN A 161 -4.62 -2.00 6.35
CA ASN A 161 -3.66 -2.51 5.35
C ASN A 161 -2.85 -1.36 4.74
N LEU A 162 -3.50 -0.27 4.34
CA LEU A 162 -2.81 0.91 3.80
C LEU A 162 -1.95 1.64 4.85
N GLY A 163 -2.37 1.67 6.12
CA GLY A 163 -1.57 2.19 7.22
C GLY A 163 -0.30 1.37 7.47
N SER A 164 -0.41 0.05 7.48
CA SER A 164 0.74 -0.87 7.55
C SER A 164 1.68 -0.69 6.36
N TRP A 165 1.12 -0.63 5.15
CA TRP A 165 1.86 -0.37 3.92
C TRP A 165 2.64 0.95 3.98
N LEU A 166 1.96 2.04 4.35
CA LEU A 166 2.55 3.36 4.51
C LEU A 166 3.70 3.34 5.54
N GLY A 167 3.49 2.68 6.67
CA GLY A 167 4.50 2.50 7.72
C GLY A 167 5.75 1.79 7.22
N LYS A 168 5.59 0.66 6.54
CA LYS A 168 6.71 -0.08 5.95
C LYS A 168 7.41 0.70 4.83
N PHE A 169 6.67 1.46 4.02
CA PHE A 169 7.21 2.27 2.93
C PHE A 169 7.96 3.52 3.43
N THR A 170 7.61 4.03 4.61
CA THR A 170 8.21 5.27 5.17
C THR A 170 9.09 4.97 6.38
N ILE A 171 8.50 4.83 7.57
CA ILE A 171 9.19 4.63 8.84
C ILE A 171 10.10 3.39 8.79
N GLY A 172 9.61 2.29 8.21
CA GLY A 172 10.39 1.06 7.99
C GLY A 172 11.59 1.22 7.05
N ARG A 173 11.71 2.36 6.37
CA ARG A 173 12.82 2.75 5.49
C ARG A 173 13.54 4.00 5.97
N ASN A 174 13.42 4.34 7.25
CA ASN A 174 14.01 5.55 7.86
C ASN A 174 13.56 6.86 7.18
N GLN A 175 12.34 6.89 6.64
CA GLN A 175 11.74 8.11 6.08
C GLN A 175 10.59 8.57 6.98
N ALA A 176 10.62 9.84 7.37
CA ALA A 176 9.56 10.41 8.20
C ALA A 176 8.23 10.48 7.45
N LEU A 177 7.13 10.25 8.17
CA LEU A 177 5.80 10.58 7.69
C LEU A 177 5.68 12.09 7.49
N ARG A 178 5.04 12.49 6.40
CA ARG A 178 4.81 13.90 6.11
C ARG A 178 3.55 14.34 6.84
N ALA A 179 3.71 15.12 7.90
CA ALA A 179 2.57 15.64 8.68
C ALA A 179 1.57 16.43 7.83
N LYS A 180 2.04 17.13 6.78
CA LYS A 180 1.16 17.81 5.79
C LYS A 180 0.24 16.86 5.02
N GLU A 181 0.60 15.58 4.91
CA GLU A 181 -0.22 14.56 4.27
C GLU A 181 -1.13 13.91 5.30
N ILE A 182 -0.55 13.33 6.34
CA ILE A 182 -1.25 12.69 7.44
C ILE A 182 -0.51 13.06 8.71
N ASP A 183 -1.19 13.77 9.62
CA ASP A 183 -0.70 14.03 10.96
C ASP A 183 -1.34 13.05 11.95
N PRO A 184 -0.58 12.04 12.42
CA PRO A 184 -1.06 11.09 13.43
C PRO A 184 -1.64 11.78 14.66
N LYS A 185 -1.00 12.86 15.12
CA LYS A 185 -1.38 13.52 16.35
C LYS A 185 -2.75 14.18 16.21
N SER A 186 -2.94 14.99 15.16
CA SER A 186 -4.22 15.63 14.88
C SER A 186 -5.33 14.61 14.66
N LEU A 187 -5.06 13.49 13.96
CA LEU A 187 -6.05 12.45 13.74
C LEU A 187 -6.48 11.73 15.03
N ILE A 188 -5.56 11.50 15.97
CA ILE A 188 -5.89 10.91 17.27
C ILE A 188 -6.78 11.85 18.08
N VAL A 189 -6.46 13.15 18.09
CA VAL A 189 -7.25 14.17 18.80
C VAL A 189 -8.65 14.29 18.19
N GLU A 190 -8.76 14.45 16.87
CA GLU A 190 -10.04 14.54 16.16
C GLU A 190 -10.91 13.28 16.38
N ALA A 191 -10.29 12.11 16.39
CA ALA A 191 -11.00 10.85 16.63
C ALA A 191 -11.39 10.62 18.09
N TYR A 192 -10.78 11.34 19.04
CA TYR A 192 -11.15 11.33 20.45
C TYR A 192 -12.30 12.31 20.74
N GLU A 193 -12.30 13.47 20.07
CA GLU A 193 -13.35 14.50 20.19
C GLU A 193 -14.67 14.10 19.50
N LYS A 194 -14.63 13.15 18.56
CA LYS A 194 -15.78 12.60 17.82
C LYS A 194 -16.25 11.23 18.32
#